data_AF-A0A016WC04-F1
#
_entry.id   AF-A0A016WC04-F1
#
_cell.length_a   1.000
_cell.length_b   1.000
_cell.length_c   1.000
_cell.angle_alpha   90.00
_cell.angle_beta   90.00
_cell.angle_gamma   90.00
#
_symmetry.space_group_name_H-M   'P 1'
#
loop_
_entity.id
_entity.type
_entity.pdbx_description
1 polymer ?
#
loop_
_entity_poly.entity_id
_entity_poly.type
_entity_poly.pdbx_seq_one_letter_code
_entity_poly.pdbx_strand_id
1 'polypeptide(L)'
;MGGRIIMYGWFLVHYTQVVLAINRFMAINCPVQYNAFFSSTNTKRLLVVLGIYLLWYFLVGFIDGCHFIFLQTNWQWTFEQTQCGLILGLYLDFYFTIGLVLISTIIDLRTAISIYHFVKSCMSNVVFIVDLSLFFLGPTIYQGLLGKTPDTFGTFVINTLTMEAHHGVV
;
A
#
# COMPACT_ATOMS: atom_id res chain seq x y z
N MET A 1 -9.72 33.41 6.10
CA MET A 1 -8.43 32.74 5.77
C MET A 1 -8.45 31.24 6.06
N GLY A 2 -9.00 30.79 7.20
CA GLY A 2 -9.03 29.37 7.58
C GLY A 2 -9.55 28.42 6.49
N GLY A 3 -10.68 28.74 5.84
CA GLY A 3 -11.26 27.88 4.81
C GLY A 3 -10.33 27.61 3.61
N ARG A 4 -9.52 28.60 3.20
CA ARG A 4 -8.57 28.44 2.07
C ARG A 4 -7.43 27.48 2.40
N ILE A 5 -6.93 27.55 3.65
CA ILE A 5 -5.87 26.65 4.14
C ILE A 5 -6.41 25.22 4.20
N ILE A 6 -7.63 25.06 4.71
CA ILE A 6 -8.30 23.74 4.78
C ILE A 6 -8.46 23.15 3.39
N MET A 7 -8.96 23.93 2.42
CA MET A 7 -9.15 23.48 1.04
C MET A 7 -7.82 23.04 0.40
N TYR A 8 -6.75 23.83 0.55
CA TYR A 8 -5.42 23.44 0.06
C TYR A 8 -4.94 22.13 0.69
N GLY A 9 -5.05 22.00 2.02
CA GLY A 9 -4.66 20.79 2.73
C GLY A 9 -5.47 19.57 2.30
N TRP A 10 -6.76 19.74 2.06
CA TRP A 10 -7.67 18.69 1.60
C TRP A 10 -7.21 18.09 0.28
N PHE A 11 -6.93 18.91 -0.73
CA PHE A 11 -6.42 18.42 -2.02
C PHE A 11 -5.03 17.82 -1.88
N LEU A 12 -4.13 18.44 -1.10
CA LEU A 12 -2.79 17.92 -0.87
C LEU A 12 -2.82 16.48 -0.34
N VAL A 13 -3.73 16.17 0.60
CA VAL A 13 -3.89 14.80 1.13
C VAL A 13 -4.33 13.82 0.05
N HIS A 14 -5.34 14.14 -0.75
CA HIS A 14 -5.83 13.22 -1.79
C HIS A 14 -4.79 12.94 -2.88
N TYR A 15 -4.06 13.96 -3.33
CA TYR A 15 -2.99 13.76 -4.30
C TYR A 15 -1.83 12.94 -3.71
N THR A 16 -1.43 13.22 -2.47
CA THR A 16 -0.34 12.47 -1.82
C THR A 16 -0.74 11.02 -1.52
N GLN A 17 -2.01 10.73 -1.25
CA GLN A 17 -2.51 9.35 -1.13
C GLN A 17 -2.33 8.57 -2.44
N VAL A 18 -2.64 9.15 -3.59
CA VAL A 18 -2.42 8.52 -4.89
C VAL A 18 -0.93 8.27 -5.13
N VAL A 19 -0.07 9.27 -4.86
CA VAL A 19 1.39 9.13 -4.99
C VAL A 19 1.92 8.01 -4.08
N LEU A 20 1.41 7.91 -2.86
CA LEU A 20 1.79 6.85 -1.91
C LEU A 20 1.36 5.47 -2.40
N ALA A 21 0.14 5.32 -2.93
CA ALA A 21 -0.34 4.08 -3.51
C ALA A 21 0.56 3.62 -4.68
N ILE A 22 0.91 4.55 -5.58
CA ILE A 22 1.84 4.28 -6.71
C ILE A 22 3.23 3.89 -6.19
N ASN A 23 3.74 4.58 -5.17
CA ASN A 23 5.04 4.27 -4.56
C ASN A 23 5.08 2.82 -4.05
N ARG A 24 4.05 2.40 -3.29
CA ARG A 24 3.94 1.03 -2.78
C ARG A 24 3.82 0.01 -3.91
N PHE A 25 3.00 0.28 -4.90
CA PHE A 25 2.81 -0.59 -6.05
C PHE A 25 4.13 -0.83 -6.80
N MET A 26 4.89 0.23 -7.09
CA MET A 26 6.17 0.11 -7.79
C MET A 26 7.26 -0.55 -6.95
N ALA A 27 7.29 -0.31 -5.64
CA ALA A 27 8.26 -0.96 -4.74
C ALA A 27 8.14 -2.50 -4.79
N ILE A 28 6.92 -3.02 -4.94
CA ILE A 28 6.65 -4.46 -4.90
C ILE A 28 6.72 -5.08 -6.31
N ASN A 29 6.08 -4.47 -7.30
CA ASN A 29 5.96 -5.08 -8.63
C ASN A 29 7.13 -4.74 -9.57
N CYS A 30 7.85 -3.64 -9.33
CA CYS A 30 8.89 -3.13 -10.23
C CYS A 30 10.13 -2.63 -9.45
N PRO A 31 10.81 -3.48 -8.67
CA PRO A 31 11.90 -3.06 -7.78
C PRO A 31 13.08 -2.40 -8.50
N VAL A 32 13.37 -2.80 -9.75
CA VAL A 32 14.47 -2.23 -10.56
C VAL A 32 14.19 -0.78 -10.96
N GLN A 33 12.95 -0.47 -11.33
CA GLN A 33 12.54 0.87 -11.75
C GLN A 33 12.23 1.78 -10.55
N TYR A 34 11.86 1.20 -9.41
CA TYR A 34 11.53 1.94 -8.19
C TYR A 34 12.67 2.86 -7.74
N ASN A 35 13.91 2.37 -7.69
CA ASN A 35 15.06 3.16 -7.23
C ASN A 35 15.39 4.35 -8.16
N ALA A 36 15.05 4.26 -9.44
CA ALA A 36 15.23 5.36 -10.38
C ALA A 36 14.19 6.47 -10.17
N PHE A 37 12.93 6.08 -9.92
CA PHE A 37 11.82 7.04 -9.80
C PHE A 37 11.64 7.57 -8.37
N PHE A 38 11.56 6.71 -7.37
CA PHE A 38 11.27 7.03 -5.97
C PHE A 38 12.51 6.94 -5.06
N SER A 39 13.55 7.71 -5.37
CA SER A 39 14.67 7.95 -4.44
C SER A 39 14.31 9.00 -3.38
N SER A 40 14.97 9.02 -2.22
CA SER A 40 14.67 10.00 -1.15
C SER A 40 14.72 11.46 -1.65
N THR A 41 15.68 11.77 -2.53
CA THR A 41 15.81 13.10 -3.14
C THR A 41 14.69 13.37 -4.16
N ASN A 42 14.36 12.39 -5.01
CA ASN A 42 13.31 12.54 -6.02
C ASN A 42 11.92 12.65 -5.38
N THR A 43 11.63 11.86 -4.34
CA THR A 43 10.37 11.93 -3.59
C THR A 43 10.22 13.30 -2.92
N LYS A 44 11.27 13.84 -2.29
CA LYS A 44 11.23 15.20 -1.73
C LYS A 44 10.95 16.25 -2.82
N ARG A 45 11.64 16.17 -3.96
CA ARG A 45 11.40 17.07 -5.10
C ARG A 45 9.97 16.95 -5.62
N LEU A 46 9.45 15.74 -5.79
CA LEU A 46 8.08 15.48 -6.23
C LEU A 46 7.05 16.10 -5.28
N LEU A 47 7.22 15.92 -3.97
CA LEU A 47 6.31 16.51 -2.97
C LEU A 47 6.34 18.03 -2.96
N VAL A 48 7.52 18.64 -3.13
CA VAL A 48 7.66 20.10 -3.23
C VAL A 48 6.99 20.63 -4.50
N VAL A 49 7.25 20.00 -5.65
CA VAL A 49 6.62 20.38 -6.93
C VAL A 49 5.11 20.21 -6.87
N LEU A 50 4.62 19.11 -6.28
CA LEU A 50 3.20 18.87 -6.07
C LEU A 50 2.57 19.93 -5.16
N GLY A 51 3.22 20.28 -4.05
CA GLY A 51 2.76 21.32 -3.15
C GLY A 51 2.63 22.68 -3.85
N ILE A 52 3.66 23.07 -4.62
CA ILE A 52 3.63 24.30 -5.42
C ILE A 52 2.52 24.25 -6.47
N TYR A 53 2.37 23.12 -7.17
CA TYR A 53 1.30 22.94 -8.15
C TYR A 53 -0.06 23.17 -7.50
N LEU A 54 -0.32 22.60 -6.31
CA LEU A 54 -1.62 22.72 -5.65
C LEU A 54 -1.91 24.10 -5.03
N LEU A 55 -0.95 25.04 -5.02
CA LEU A 55 -1.17 26.38 -4.50
C LEU A 55 -2.30 27.13 -5.22
N TRP A 56 -2.64 26.77 -6.46
CA TRP A 56 -3.75 27.40 -7.16
C TRP A 56 -5.09 27.21 -6.43
N TYR A 57 -5.32 26.08 -5.73
CA TYR A 57 -6.52 25.87 -4.91
C TYR A 57 -6.62 26.88 -3.76
N PHE A 58 -5.49 27.30 -3.20
CA PHE A 58 -5.44 28.35 -2.20
C PHE A 58 -5.77 29.73 -2.80
N LEU A 59 -5.25 30.00 -4.00
CA LEU A 59 -5.41 31.28 -4.69
C LEU A 59 -6.84 31.50 -5.21
N VAL A 60 -7.51 30.46 -5.69
CA VAL A 60 -8.91 30.56 -6.17
C VAL A 60 -9.86 31.07 -5.09
N GLY A 61 -9.59 30.77 -3.82
CA GLY A 61 -10.40 31.27 -2.71
C GLY A 61 -10.35 32.80 -2.52
N PHE A 62 -9.46 33.53 -3.21
CA PHE A 62 -9.44 35.00 -3.26
C PHE A 62 -10.41 35.60 -4.27
N ILE A 63 -10.95 34.82 -5.19
CA ILE A 63 -11.93 35.27 -6.17
C ILE A 63 -13.29 35.39 -5.47
N ASP A 64 -14.00 36.49 -5.73
CA ASP A 64 -15.32 36.75 -5.16
C ASP A 64 -16.32 35.65 -5.55
N GLY A 65 -17.05 35.15 -4.55
CA GLY A 65 -18.01 34.06 -4.71
C GLY A 65 -17.41 32.65 -4.68
N CYS A 66 -16.08 32.50 -4.69
CA CYS A 66 -15.40 31.20 -4.60
C CYS A 66 -14.98 30.85 -3.17
N HIS A 67 -15.66 31.41 -2.16
CA HIS A 67 -15.22 31.29 -0.78
C HIS A 67 -15.65 29.96 -0.14
N PHE A 68 -14.72 29.39 0.64
CA PHE A 68 -15.00 28.26 1.52
C PHE A 68 -15.33 28.81 2.90
N ILE A 69 -16.63 28.83 3.22
CA ILE A 69 -17.19 29.49 4.40
C ILE A 69 -17.54 28.44 5.47
N PHE A 70 -17.46 28.84 6.73
CA PHE A 70 -17.89 28.01 7.84
C PHE A 70 -19.33 28.37 8.20
N LEU A 71 -20.27 27.44 8.03
CA LEU A 71 -21.66 27.61 8.42
C LEU A 71 -21.82 27.21 9.89
N GLN A 72 -22.05 28.20 10.76
CA GLN A 72 -22.23 27.99 12.19
C GLN A 72 -23.53 27.24 12.53
N THR A 73 -24.55 27.33 11.68
CA THR A 73 -25.85 26.64 11.87
C THR A 73 -25.70 25.12 11.92
N ASN A 74 -24.84 24.59 11.04
CA ASN A 74 -24.65 23.16 10.86
C ASN A 74 -23.23 22.69 11.24
N TRP A 75 -22.41 23.58 11.80
CA TRP A 75 -21.02 23.32 12.18
C TRP A 75 -20.17 22.67 11.08
N GLN A 76 -20.38 23.10 9.83
CA GLN A 76 -19.71 22.53 8.67
C GLN A 76 -19.09 23.60 7.78
N TRP A 77 -17.99 23.25 7.13
CA TRP A 77 -17.45 24.05 6.05
C TRP A 77 -18.20 23.73 4.75
N THR A 78 -18.54 24.76 4.00
CA THR A 78 -19.24 24.60 2.73
C THR A 78 -18.82 25.68 1.74
N PHE A 79 -19.00 25.38 0.46
CA PHE A 79 -18.78 26.35 -0.59
C PHE A 79 -19.94 27.34 -0.65
N GLU A 80 -19.62 28.60 -0.92
CA GLU A 80 -20.62 29.63 -1.13
C GLU A 80 -21.56 29.27 -2.29
N GLN A 81 -22.85 29.58 -2.16
CA GLN A 81 -23.89 29.24 -3.14
C GLN A 81 -23.88 30.19 -4.35
N THR A 82 -22.70 30.38 -4.93
CA THR A 82 -22.51 31.06 -6.22
C THR A 82 -22.17 30.04 -7.30
N GLN A 83 -22.19 30.47 -8.57
CA GLN A 83 -21.76 29.61 -9.68
C GLN A 83 -20.33 29.08 -9.48
N CYS A 84 -19.40 29.91 -8.97
CA CYS A 84 -18.03 29.48 -8.73
C CYS A 84 -17.94 28.45 -7.60
N GLY A 85 -18.56 28.74 -6.46
CA GLY A 85 -18.56 27.83 -5.31
C GLY A 85 -19.19 26.48 -5.63
N LEU A 86 -20.25 26.47 -6.44
CA LEU A 86 -20.88 25.22 -6.90
C LEU A 86 -19.96 24.41 -7.82
N ILE A 87 -19.24 25.06 -8.75
CA ILE A 87 -18.28 24.38 -9.63
C ILE A 87 -17.16 23.75 -8.80
N LEU A 88 -16.60 24.50 -7.85
CA LEU A 88 -15.55 24.03 -6.96
C LEU A 88 -16.03 22.87 -6.07
N GLY A 89 -17.23 22.99 -5.50
CA GLY A 89 -17.78 21.97 -4.59
C GLY A 89 -18.21 20.68 -5.30
N LEU A 90 -18.93 20.77 -6.41
CA LEU A 90 -19.42 19.55 -7.09
C LEU A 90 -18.35 18.90 -7.95
N TYR A 91 -17.67 19.65 -8.81
CA TYR A 91 -16.77 19.03 -9.78
C TYR A 91 -15.39 18.77 -9.20
N LEU A 92 -14.80 19.75 -8.51
CA LEU A 92 -13.44 19.63 -8.01
C LEU A 92 -13.35 18.97 -6.65
N ASP A 93 -14.25 19.28 -5.72
CA ASP A 93 -14.26 18.60 -4.43
C ASP A 93 -14.92 17.23 -4.58
N PHE A 94 -16.22 17.15 -4.89
CA PHE A 94 -16.91 15.86 -4.87
C PHE A 94 -16.45 14.86 -5.96
N TYR A 95 -16.68 15.15 -7.25
CA TYR A 95 -16.40 14.16 -8.31
C TYR A 95 -14.92 13.84 -8.46
N PHE A 96 -14.06 14.86 -8.43
CA PHE A 96 -12.63 14.64 -8.65
C PHE A 96 -11.96 13.94 -7.46
N THR A 97 -12.30 14.26 -6.20
CA THR A 97 -11.73 13.53 -5.06
C THR A 97 -12.21 12.08 -5.02
N ILE A 98 -13.48 11.80 -5.32
CA ILE A 98 -13.99 10.42 -5.49
C ILE A 98 -13.17 9.69 -6.55
N GLY A 99 -12.90 10.33 -7.69
CA GLY A 99 -12.02 9.77 -8.73
C GLY A 99 -10.63 9.41 -8.20
N LEU A 100 -9.97 10.31 -7.46
CA LEU A 100 -8.66 10.06 -6.87
C LEU A 100 -8.69 8.90 -5.86
N VAL A 101 -9.72 8.85 -5.00
CA VAL A 101 -9.88 7.79 -4.00
C VAL A 101 -10.13 6.43 -4.67
N LEU A 102 -10.92 6.38 -5.73
CA LEU A 102 -11.13 5.15 -6.49
C LEU A 102 -9.83 4.67 -7.12
N ILE A 103 -9.05 5.58 -7.72
CA ILE A 103 -7.75 5.26 -8.32
C ILE A 103 -6.78 4.73 -7.26
N SER A 104 -6.63 5.43 -6.13
CA SER A 104 -5.73 4.99 -5.05
C SER A 104 -6.15 3.63 -4.49
N THR A 105 -7.45 3.42 -4.27
CA THR A 105 -7.99 2.15 -3.77
C THR A 105 -7.75 1.01 -4.74
N ILE A 106 -7.93 1.21 -6.05
CA ILE A 106 -7.64 0.19 -7.05
C ILE A 106 -6.15 -0.18 -7.02
N ILE A 107 -5.25 0.80 -6.96
CA ILE A 107 -3.81 0.57 -6.89
C ILE A 107 -3.42 -0.17 -5.61
N ASP A 108 -3.98 0.22 -4.47
CA ASP A 108 -3.73 -0.44 -3.18
C ASP A 108 -4.25 -1.88 -3.18
N LEU A 109 -5.43 -2.14 -3.75
CA LEU A 109 -5.96 -3.51 -3.90
C LEU A 109 -5.04 -4.38 -4.79
N ARG A 110 -4.56 -3.84 -5.91
CA ARG A 110 -3.59 -4.55 -6.76
C ARG A 110 -2.30 -4.85 -6.01
N THR A 111 -1.83 -3.89 -5.23
CA THR A 111 -0.63 -4.06 -4.38
C THR A 111 -0.86 -5.14 -3.33
N ALA A 112 -2.00 -5.14 -2.64
CA ALA A 112 -2.35 -6.15 -1.65
C ALA A 112 -2.44 -7.57 -2.23
N ILE A 113 -3.04 -7.73 -3.41
CA ILE A 113 -3.11 -9.02 -4.11
C ILE A 113 -1.70 -9.52 -4.47
N SER A 114 -0.84 -8.62 -4.99
CA SER A 114 0.55 -8.96 -5.33
C SER A 114 1.33 -9.42 -4.11
N ILE A 115 1.20 -8.71 -2.98
CA ILE A 115 1.81 -9.12 -1.70
C ILE A 115 1.26 -10.48 -1.25
N TYR A 116 -0.05 -10.69 -1.30
CA TYR A 116 -0.66 -11.95 -0.89
C TYR A 116 -0.13 -13.14 -1.70
N HIS A 117 -0.02 -12.99 -3.03
CA HIS A 117 0.57 -14.02 -3.89
C HIS A 117 2.05 -14.25 -3.57
N PHE A 118 2.82 -13.19 -3.35
CA PHE A 118 4.24 -13.30 -3.00
C PHE A 118 4.45 -14.02 -1.66
N VAL A 119 3.70 -13.65 -0.63
CA VAL A 119 3.77 -14.29 0.70
C VAL A 119 3.36 -15.75 0.62
N LYS A 120 2.27 -16.07 -0.10
CA LYS A 120 1.83 -17.45 -0.31
C LYS A 120 2.89 -18.29 -1.03
N SER A 121 3.52 -17.75 -2.08
CA SER A 121 4.60 -18.43 -2.80
C SER A 121 5.84 -18.63 -1.93
N CYS A 122 6.20 -17.63 -1.12
CA CYS A 122 7.32 -17.73 -0.19
C CYS A 122 7.08 -18.84 0.85
N MET A 123 5.89 -18.88 1.46
CA MET A 123 5.53 -19.94 2.40
C MET A 123 5.61 -21.33 1.74
N SER A 124 5.06 -21.50 0.54
CA SER A 124 5.13 -22.78 -0.18
C SER A 124 6.57 -23.19 -0.51
N ASN A 125 7.43 -22.24 -0.91
CA ASN A 125 8.85 -22.51 -1.18
C ASN A 125 9.62 -22.87 0.10
N VAL A 126 9.33 -22.22 1.23
CA VAL A 126 9.96 -22.55 2.53
C VAL A 126 9.59 -23.95 2.98
N VAL A 127 8.32 -24.34 2.87
CA VAL A 127 7.88 -25.72 3.17
C VAL A 127 8.61 -26.72 2.29
N PHE A 128 8.70 -26.46 0.99
CA PHE A 128 9.43 -27.33 0.07
C PHE A 128 10.91 -27.48 0.46
N ILE A 129 11.57 -26.40 0.88
CA ILE A 129 12.97 -26.44 1.35
C ILE A 129 13.09 -27.25 2.66
N VAL A 130 12.14 -27.09 3.59
CA VAL A 130 12.10 -27.87 4.83
C VAL A 130 11.91 -29.36 4.53
N ASP A 131 10.97 -29.72 3.66
CA ASP A 131 10.75 -31.13 3.26
C ASP A 131 12.00 -31.72 2.57
N LEU A 132 12.61 -30.97 1.65
CA LEU A 132 13.81 -31.40 0.95
C LEU A 132 14.98 -31.59 1.93
N SER A 133 15.16 -30.67 2.87
CA SER A 133 16.23 -30.77 3.88
C SER A 133 15.99 -31.92 4.86
N LEU A 134 14.75 -32.16 5.30
CA LEU A 134 14.40 -33.32 6.13
C LEU A 134 14.65 -34.64 5.40
N PHE A 135 14.36 -34.71 4.10
CA PHE A 135 14.61 -35.91 3.29
C PHE A 135 16.10 -36.24 3.17
N PHE A 136 16.96 -35.25 2.88
CA PHE A 136 18.40 -35.48 2.69
C PHE A 136 19.19 -35.55 4.00
N LEU A 137 18.89 -34.71 4.98
CA LEU A 137 19.65 -34.59 6.23
C LEU A 137 19.06 -35.40 7.37
N GLY A 138 17.78 -35.77 7.29
CA GLY A 138 17.10 -36.57 8.32
C GLY A 138 17.84 -37.86 8.69
N PRO A 139 18.28 -38.69 7.72
CA PRO A 139 19.04 -39.91 8.00
C PRO A 139 20.39 -39.63 8.67
N THR A 140 21.08 -38.56 8.26
CA THR A 140 22.40 -38.18 8.78
C THR A 140 22.32 -37.63 10.20
N ILE A 141 21.29 -36.83 10.49
CA ILE A 141 20.99 -36.30 11.82
C ILE A 141 20.60 -37.44 12.77
N TYR A 142 19.77 -38.37 12.32
CA TYR A 142 19.38 -39.56 13.09
C TYR A 142 20.62 -40.39 13.45
N GLN A 143 21.51 -40.62 12.49
CA GLN A 143 22.74 -41.36 12.71
C GLN A 143 23.73 -40.64 13.65
N GLY A 144 23.79 -39.31 13.59
CA GLY A 144 24.62 -38.50 14.50
C GLY A 144 24.10 -38.49 15.96
N LEU A 145 22.77 -38.52 16.15
CA LEU A 145 22.14 -38.53 17.48
C LEU A 145 22.16 -39.89 18.17
N LEU A 146 21.92 -40.97 17.41
CA LEU A 146 21.72 -42.31 17.96
C LEU A 146 22.87 -43.27 17.66
N GLY A 147 23.86 -42.84 16.88
CA GLY A 147 25.02 -43.66 16.49
C GLY A 147 24.66 -44.86 15.59
N LYS A 148 23.42 -44.91 15.06
CA LYS A 148 22.88 -46.03 14.28
C LYS A 148 22.19 -45.52 13.03
N THR A 149 22.27 -46.29 11.95
CA THR A 149 21.49 -46.01 10.73
C THR A 149 19.98 -46.07 11.04
N PRO A 150 19.15 -45.28 10.35
CA PRO A 150 17.71 -45.24 10.63
C PRO A 150 17.08 -46.61 10.49
N ASP A 151 16.46 -47.06 11.57
CA ASP A 151 15.63 -48.26 11.63
C ASP A 151 14.19 -47.93 11.19
N THR A 152 13.30 -48.92 11.22
CA THR A 152 11.89 -48.75 10.84
C THR A 152 11.22 -47.61 11.63
N PHE A 153 11.61 -47.44 12.90
CA PHE A 153 11.12 -46.36 13.76
C PHE A 153 11.70 -45.00 13.37
N GLY A 154 13.01 -44.91 13.08
CA GLY A 154 13.64 -43.68 12.58
C GLY A 154 13.05 -43.20 11.26
N THR A 155 12.78 -44.14 10.35
CA THR A 155 12.10 -43.86 9.07
C THR A 155 10.65 -43.38 9.31
N PHE A 156 9.93 -43.98 10.27
CA PHE A 156 8.60 -43.54 10.67
C PHE A 156 8.60 -42.11 11.24
N VAL A 157 9.58 -41.75 12.07
CA VAL A 157 9.69 -40.40 12.65
C VAL A 157 9.98 -39.36 11.57
N ILE A 158 10.90 -39.65 10.64
CA ILE A 158 11.21 -38.75 9.52
C ILE A 158 9.96 -38.52 8.65
N ASN A 159 9.24 -39.58 8.30
CA ASN A 159 8.02 -39.49 7.49
C ASN A 159 6.86 -38.79 8.20
N THR A 160 6.74 -38.96 9.53
CA THR A 160 5.74 -38.26 10.33
C THR A 160 6.04 -36.76 10.39
N LEU A 161 7.31 -36.37 10.56
CA LEU A 161 7.72 -34.96 10.58
C LEU A 161 7.50 -34.25 9.23
N THR A 162 7.75 -34.92 8.11
CA THR A 162 7.39 -34.39 6.77
C THR A 162 5.87 -34.28 6.59
N MET A 163 5.09 -35.25 7.07
CA MET A 163 3.62 -35.15 7.02
C MET A 163 3.08 -33.96 7.84
N GLU A 164 3.59 -33.75 9.05
CA GLU A 164 3.17 -32.64 9.91
C GLU A 164 3.56 -31.27 9.32
N ALA A 165 4.77 -31.15 8.75
CA ALA A 165 5.22 -29.94 8.06
C ALA A 165 4.31 -29.59 6.87
N HIS A 166 3.82 -30.61 6.15
CA HIS A 166 2.93 -30.45 5.00
C HIS A 166 1.47 -30.15 5.40
N HIS A 167 0.99 -30.61 6.56
CA HIS A 167 -0.37 -30.38 7.05
C HIS A 167 -0.59 -29.01 7.71
N GLY A 168 0.46 -28.37 8.23
CA GLY A 168 0.35 -27.05 8.90
C GLY A 168 0.06 -25.84 7.99
N VAL A 169 -0.07 -26.03 6.67
CA VAL A 169 -0.16 -24.94 5.67
C VAL A 169 -1.43 -24.99 4.81
N VAL A 170 -2.25 -26.05 4.92
CA VAL A 170 -3.56 -26.15 4.24
C VAL A 170 -4.63 -25.40 5.02
#